data_AF-A0A151UDR4-F1
#
_entry.id   AF-A0A151UDR4-F1
#
_cell.length_a   1.000
_cell.length_b   1.000
_cell.length_c   1.000
_cell.angle_alpha   90.00
_cell.angle_beta   90.00
_cell.angle_gamma   90.00
#
_symmetry.space_group_name_H-M   'P 1'
#
loop_
_entity.id
_entity.type
_entity.pdbx_description
1 polymer ?
#
loop_
_entity_poly.entity_id
_entity_poly.type
_entity_poly.pdbx_seq_one_letter_code
_entity_poly.pdbx_strand_id
1 'polypeptide(L)' 'MISSPIDQKSRYLGKWSYNWEGPFIVEQVYSNNAYVIKEINSNVSKVMNGKYLKCFHRRAE' A
#
# COMPACT_ATOMS: atom_id res chain seq x y z
N MET A 1 5.60 11.07 27.35
CA MET A 1 6.48 10.44 26.33
C MET A 1 6.24 8.94 26.45
N ILE A 2 5.45 8.33 25.56
CA ILE A 2 5.14 6.89 25.63
C ILE A 2 5.89 6.19 24.50
N SER A 3 6.95 5.49 24.87
CA SER A 3 7.62 4.47 24.06
C SER A 3 6.83 3.16 24.20
N SER A 4 6.49 2.53 23.07
CA SER A 4 5.93 1.16 23.09
C SER A 4 6.90 0.21 22.38
N PRO A 5 7.35 -0.87 23.05
CA PRO A 5 8.34 -1.80 22.54
C PRO A 5 7.66 -2.87 21.69
N ILE A 6 7.68 -2.72 20.36
CA ILE A 6 7.17 -3.75 19.45
C ILE A 6 8.35 -4.42 18.72
N ASP A 7 8.72 -5.52 19.35
CA ASP A 7 9.08 -6.80 18.74
C ASP A 7 10.43 -6.91 17.99
N GLN A 8 11.29 -7.63 18.69
CA GLN A 8 12.66 -8.06 18.39
C GLN A 8 12.68 -9.44 17.71
N LYS A 9 11.57 -9.88 17.09
CA LYS A 9 11.36 -11.24 16.56
C LYS A 9 10.89 -11.27 15.10
N SER A 10 11.65 -10.64 14.18
CA SER A 10 11.52 -10.92 12.74
C SER A 10 12.84 -10.69 12.01
N ARG A 11 13.85 -11.50 12.33
CA ARG A 11 15.19 -11.42 11.73
C ARG A 11 15.41 -12.32 10.49
N TYR A 12 14.39 -13.05 10.03
CA TYR A 12 14.53 -14.00 8.90
C TYR A 12 13.72 -13.67 7.63
N LEU A 13 12.72 -12.81 7.73
CA LEU A 13 12.02 -12.22 6.58
C LEU A 13 11.98 -10.73 6.84
N GLY A 14 12.77 -9.96 6.09
CA GLY A 14 12.97 -8.53 6.28
C GLY A 14 11.63 -7.83 6.51
N LYS A 15 11.49 -7.22 7.69
CA LYS A 15 10.33 -6.44 8.13
C LYS A 15 9.82 -5.61 6.96
N TRP A 16 8.55 -5.85 6.58
CA TRP A 16 7.65 -4.94 5.89
C TRP A 16 8.37 -3.73 5.30
N SER A 17 8.87 -3.85 4.06
CA SER A 17 9.43 -2.70 3.38
C SER A 17 8.36 -1.60 3.41
N TYR A 18 8.61 -0.53 4.16
CA TYR A 18 7.76 0.67 4.21
C TYR A 18 7.71 1.40 2.86
N ASN A 19 8.21 0.77 1.79
CA ASN A 19 8.28 1.25 0.42
C ASN A 19 6.93 1.07 -0.29
N TRP A 20 5.84 1.42 0.38
CA TRP A 20 4.57 1.62 -0.33
C TRP A 20 4.77 2.79 -1.28
N GLU A 21 4.87 2.49 -2.56
CA GLU A 21 4.96 3.51 -3.59
C GLU A 21 3.64 4.27 -3.63
N GLY A 22 3.73 5.60 -3.57
CA GLY A 22 2.72 6.56 -4.03
C GLY A 22 1.29 6.45 -3.49
N PRO A 23 0.54 7.55 -3.53
CA PRO A 23 -0.91 7.46 -3.62
C PRO A 23 -1.30 7.10 -5.07
N PHE A 24 -2.05 6.02 -5.23
CA PHE A 24 -2.66 5.63 -6.50
C PHE A 24 -4.18 5.77 -6.42
N ILE A 25 -4.81 6.00 -7.56
CA ILE A 25 -6.26 5.97 -7.72
C ILE A 25 -6.65 4.63 -8.33
N VAL A 26 -7.69 3.99 -7.80
CA VAL A 26 -8.29 2.80 -8.41
C VAL A 26 -9.17 3.26 -9.57
N GLU A 27 -8.80 2.90 -10.79
CA GLU A 27 -9.58 3.18 -11.99
C GLU A 27 -10.68 2.12 -12.17
N GLN A 28 -10.35 0.84 -11.94
CA GLN A 28 -11.28 -0.28 -12.10
C GLN A 28 -11.04 -1.38 -11.06
N VAL A 29 -12.12 -2.07 -10.69
CA VAL A 29 -12.11 -3.20 -9.75
C VAL A 29 -12.61 -4.44 -10.47
N TYR A 30 -11.84 -5.53 -10.41
CA TYR A 30 -12.22 -6.83 -10.93
C TYR A 30 -12.66 -7.78 -9.81
N SER A 31 -13.53 -8.74 -10.15
CA SER A 31 -14.11 -9.72 -9.22
C SER A 31 -13.10 -10.69 -8.57
N ASN A 32 -11.83 -10.68 -8.98
CA ASN A 32 -10.79 -11.58 -8.48
C ASN A 32 -9.70 -10.85 -7.65
N ASN A 33 -10.08 -9.83 -6.88
CA ASN A 33 -9.16 -9.01 -6.09
C ASN A 33 -8.04 -8.39 -6.93
N ALA A 34 -8.33 -8.07 -8.19
CA ALA A 34 -7.43 -7.37 -9.09
C ALA A 34 -7.98 -5.96 -9.33
N TYR A 35 -7.09 -4.99 -9.37
CA TYR A 35 -7.41 -3.58 -9.44
C TYR A 35 -6.56 -2.95 -10.52
N VAL A 36 -7.17 -2.13 -11.37
CA VAL A 36 -6.42 -1.20 -12.22
C VAL A 36 -6.13 0.02 -11.37
N ILE A 37 -4.87 0.25 -11.05
CA ILE A 37 -4.40 1.43 -10.34
C ILE A 37 -3.75 2.39 -11.33
N LYS A 38 -3.95 3.69 -11.10
CA LYS A 38 -3.38 4.76 -11.90
C LYS A 38 -2.67 5.74 -10.99
N GLU A 39 -1.50 6.18 -11.41
CA GLU A 39 -0.75 7.19 -10.68
C GLU A 39 -1.43 8.56 -10.82
N ILE A 40 -1.43 9.37 -9.76
CA ILE A 40 -2.12 10.67 -9.77
C ILE A 40 -1.47 11.65 -10.76
N ASN A 41 -0.15 11.60 -10.89
CA ASN A 41 0.64 12.52 -11.71
C ASN A 41 1.03 11.94 -13.08
N SER A 42 0.62 10.71 -13.39
CA SER A 42 1.01 10.03 -14.62
C SER A 42 -0.17 9.29 -15.22
N ASN A 43 -0.26 9.29 -16.55
CA ASN A 43 -1.33 8.59 -17.26
C ASN A 43 -1.08 7.07 -17.37
N VAL A 44 -0.17 6.53 -16.55
CA VAL A 44 0.21 5.11 -16.57
C VAL A 44 -0.71 4.33 -15.62
N SER A 45 -1.44 3.39 -16.19
CA SER A 45 -2.26 2.41 -15.47
C SER A 45 -1.52 1.09 -15.31
N LYS A 46 -1.68 0.43 -14.16
CA LYS A 46 -1.12 -0.90 -13.87
C LYS A 46 -2.18 -1.79 -13.23
N VAL A 47 -2.12 -3.09 -13.51
CA VAL A 47 -2.97 -4.08 -12.83
C VAL A 47 -2.23 -4.61 -11.62
N MET A 48 -2.85 -4.53 -10.44
CA MET A 48 -2.31 -5.06 -9.19
C MET A 48 -3.32 -5.91 -8.44
N ASN A 49 -2.81 -6.89 -7.69
CA ASN A 49 -3.63 -7.65 -6.75
C ASN A 49 -3.83 -6.86 -5.46
N GLY A 50 -5.04 -6.89 -4.90
CA GLY A 50 -5.40 -6.18 -3.67
C GLY A 50 -4.57 -6.58 -2.45
N LYS A 51 -3.95 -7.77 -2.44
CA LYS A 51 -3.01 -8.16 -1.37
C LYS A 51 -1.76 -7.27 -1.29
N TYR A 52 -1.47 -6.54 -2.38
CA TYR A 52 -0.38 -5.55 -2.49
C TYR A 52 -0.91 -4.12 -2.55
N LEU A 53 -2.12 -3.86 -2.05
CA LEU A 53 -2.67 -2.51 -1.94
C LEU A 53 -2.99 -2.22 -0.47
N LYS A 54 -2.81 -0.96 -0.08
CA LYS A 54 -3.19 -0.46 1.24
C LYS A 54 -4.04 0.79 1.07
N CYS A 55 -5.16 0.86 1.78
CA CYS A 55 -6.02 2.04 1.75
C CYS A 55 -5.24 3.27 2.23
N PHE A 56 -5.24 4.32 1.41
CA PHE A 56 -4.63 5.60 1.76
C PHE A 56 -5.54 6.32 2.78
N HIS A 57 -5.08 6.41 4.04
CA HIS A 57 -5.77 7.18 5.06
C HIS A 57 -5.24 8.62 5.06
N ARG A 58 -6.03 9.56 4.54
CA ARG A 58 -5.71 10.99 4.66
C ARG A 58 -5.84 11.37 6.14
N ARG A 59 -4.76 11.79 6.78
CA ARG A 59 -4.86 12.49 8.07
C ARG A 59 -5.60 13.80 7.80
N ALA A 60 -6.80 13.94 8.36
CA ALA A 60 -7.45 15.24 8.45
C ALA A 60 -6.65 16.06 9.47
N GLU A 61 -6.28 17.28 9.07
CA GLU A 61 -5.60 18.27 9.92
C GLU A 61 -6.57 18.91 10.91
#